data_AF-A0A6P0JZL5-F1
#
_entry.id   AF-A0A6P0JZL5-F1
#
_cell.length_a   1.000
_cell.length_b   1.000
_cell.length_c   1.000
_cell.angle_alpha   90.00
_cell.angle_beta   90.00
_cell.angle_gamma   90.00
#
_symmetry.space_group_name_H-M   'P 1'
#
loop_
_entity.id
_entity.type
_entity.pdbx_description
1 polymer ?
#
loop_
_entity_poly.entity_id
_entity_poly.type
_entity_poly.pdbx_seq_one_letter_code
_entity_poly.pdbx_strand_id
1 'polypeptide(L)'
;MSKTIICSVGTSASKKLGIHPKELKTWVDQYSSIRDAAEQMFQSFRDFQISDENLTNNLSAEIHSLVRIGIDKRDRILLFASETTDGHCCALAVEKYLQHYWSEIDVQTEPISGLQVNNPERFRNQGVVEFVKQASKAIDDYGNMNVILNPTGGYKALVPYTVLLGMLKEVKCDYIFERSTSLLELPPLPVEFKRSQFEAYKDIFEK
;
A
#
# COMPACT_ATOMS: atom_id res chain seq x y z
N MET A 1 -14.52 11.99 12.36
CA MET A 1 -15.05 10.72 11.83
C MET A 1 -13.87 9.81 11.61
N SER A 2 -14.00 8.51 11.84
CA SER A 2 -12.96 7.52 11.54
C SER A 2 -12.88 7.35 10.02
N LYS A 3 -11.67 7.41 9.47
CA LYS A 3 -11.40 7.16 8.05
C LYS A 3 -10.73 5.79 7.88
N THR A 4 -10.96 5.16 6.74
CA THR A 4 -10.28 3.93 6.33
C THR A 4 -9.28 4.25 5.23
N ILE A 5 -8.02 3.91 5.44
CA ILE A 5 -6.95 4.13 4.47
C ILE A 5 -6.52 2.79 3.89
N ILE A 6 -6.61 2.63 2.56
CA ILE A 6 -6.10 1.46 1.84
C ILE A 6 -4.72 1.81 1.31
N CYS A 7 -3.68 1.16 1.85
CA CYS A 7 -2.30 1.46 1.51
C CYS A 7 -1.63 0.23 0.89
N SER A 8 -1.13 0.35 -0.34
CA SER A 8 -0.22 -0.65 -0.88
C SER A 8 1.13 -0.55 -0.18
N VAL A 9 1.76 -1.69 0.09
CA VAL A 9 3.02 -1.75 0.84
C VAL A 9 4.16 -2.24 -0.05
N GLY A 10 5.29 -1.55 0.01
CA GLY A 10 6.54 -1.94 -0.63
C GLY A 10 7.56 -2.44 0.38
N THR A 11 8.82 -2.47 -0.05
CA THR A 11 9.93 -2.95 0.80
C THR A 11 10.65 -1.82 1.53
N SER A 12 10.09 -0.61 1.56
CA SER A 12 10.78 0.58 2.07
C SER A 12 11.02 0.56 3.59
N ALA A 13 10.24 -0.23 4.34
CA ALA A 13 10.44 -0.48 5.77
C ALA A 13 11.78 -1.18 6.09
N SER A 14 12.33 -1.93 5.13
CA SER A 14 13.63 -2.62 5.28
C SER A 14 14.84 -1.69 5.19
N LYS A 15 14.64 -0.40 4.85
CA LYS A 15 15.73 0.59 4.63
C LYS A 15 16.72 0.61 5.80
N LYS A 16 16.25 0.46 7.04
CA LYS A 16 17.09 0.52 8.24
C LYS A 16 17.91 -0.72 8.53
N LEU A 17 17.61 -1.83 7.86
CA LEU A 17 18.43 -3.02 7.94
C LEU A 17 19.76 -2.84 7.18
N GLY A 18 19.85 -1.86 6.28
CA GLY A 18 21.04 -1.67 5.43
C GLY A 18 21.24 -2.79 4.40
N ILE A 19 20.19 -3.57 4.14
CA ILE A 19 20.21 -4.73 3.25
C ILE A 19 19.74 -4.29 1.86
N HIS A 20 20.40 -4.81 0.83
CA HIS A 20 19.98 -4.53 -0.54
C HIS A 20 18.59 -5.18 -0.81
N PRO A 21 17.64 -4.53 -1.50
CA PRO A 21 16.29 -5.06 -1.68
C PRO A 21 16.20 -6.48 -2.25
N LYS A 22 17.18 -6.89 -3.08
CA LYS A 22 17.25 -8.26 -3.64
C LYS A 22 17.59 -9.33 -2.59
N GLU A 23 18.25 -8.96 -1.50
CA GLU A 23 18.66 -9.87 -0.42
C GLU A 23 17.62 -9.92 0.70
N LEU A 24 16.62 -9.05 0.67
CA LEU A 24 15.61 -8.95 1.72
C LEU A 24 14.85 -10.26 1.91
N LYS A 25 14.51 -10.95 0.81
CA LYS A 25 13.88 -12.27 0.90
C LYS A 25 14.77 -13.26 1.66
N THR A 26 16.05 -13.31 1.32
CA THR A 26 17.02 -14.18 2.01
C THR A 26 17.15 -13.82 3.48
N TRP A 27 17.13 -12.53 3.82
CA TRP A 27 17.14 -12.09 5.21
C TRP A 27 15.88 -12.55 5.96
N VAL A 28 14.69 -12.44 5.35
CA VAL A 28 13.44 -12.94 5.96
C VAL A 28 13.49 -14.46 6.16
N ASP A 29 14.04 -15.20 5.19
CA ASP A 29 14.13 -16.65 5.23
C ASP A 29 15.09 -17.19 6.33
N GLN A 30 15.90 -16.33 6.97
CA GLN A 30 16.77 -16.72 8.11
C GLN A 30 16.01 -16.89 9.43
N TYR A 31 14.79 -16.37 9.52
CA TYR A 31 13.98 -16.40 10.73
C TYR A 31 13.02 -17.58 10.74
N SER A 32 12.64 -18.03 11.94
CA SER A 32 11.68 -19.13 12.14
C SER A 32 10.30 -18.85 11.56
N SER A 33 9.90 -17.58 11.52
CA SER A 33 8.63 -17.16 10.92
C SER A 33 8.74 -15.75 10.35
N ILE A 34 7.82 -15.41 9.44
CA ILE A 34 7.68 -14.05 8.90
C ILE A 34 7.36 -13.03 10.00
N ARG A 35 6.68 -13.45 11.08
CA ARG A 35 6.36 -12.59 12.22
C ARG A 35 7.60 -12.27 13.05
N ASP A 36 8.52 -13.22 13.18
CA ASP A 36 9.81 -13.01 13.86
C ASP A 36 10.70 -12.07 13.03
N ALA A 37 10.76 -12.28 11.71
CA ALA A 37 11.45 -11.36 10.81
C ALA A 37 10.85 -9.95 10.87
N ALA A 38 9.52 -9.83 10.85
CA ALA A 38 8.84 -8.54 10.93
C ALA A 38 9.08 -7.85 12.29
N GLU A 39 9.16 -8.61 13.39
CA GLU A 39 9.55 -8.08 14.69
C GLU A 39 10.97 -7.50 14.64
N GLN A 40 11.96 -8.24 14.12
CA GLN A 40 13.32 -7.72 14.00
C GLN A 40 13.40 -6.50 13.09
N MET A 41 12.64 -6.49 11.99
CA MET A 41 12.57 -5.33 11.11
C MET A 41 11.98 -4.12 11.84
N PHE A 42 10.88 -4.30 12.56
CA PHE A 42 10.27 -3.25 13.39
C PHE A 42 11.25 -2.72 14.44
N GLN A 43 11.99 -3.58 15.14
CA GLN A 43 13.00 -3.16 16.13
C GLN A 43 14.07 -2.23 15.52
N SER A 44 14.35 -2.32 14.22
CA SER A 44 15.33 -1.44 13.56
C SER A 44 14.85 0.02 13.39
N PHE A 45 13.55 0.28 13.52
CA PHE A 45 13.00 1.63 13.35
C PHE A 45 11.94 2.05 14.38
N ARG A 46 11.67 1.23 15.39
CA ARG A 46 10.65 1.48 16.43
C ARG A 46 10.83 2.79 17.20
N ASP A 47 12.07 3.20 17.46
CA ASP A 47 12.36 4.32 18.36
C ASP A 47 12.37 5.68 17.62
N PHE A 48 12.27 5.67 16.29
CA PHE A 48 12.16 6.90 15.51
C PHE A 48 10.80 7.55 15.73
N GLN A 49 10.82 8.71 16.37
CA GLN A 49 9.66 9.57 16.55
C GLN A 49 9.21 10.19 15.21
N ILE A 50 7.93 10.56 15.12
CA ILE A 50 7.40 11.27 13.96
C ILE A 50 8.00 12.68 13.92
N SER A 51 8.89 12.91 12.96
CA SER A 51 9.46 14.21 12.59
C SER A 51 9.73 14.23 11.09
N ASP A 52 9.78 15.40 10.45
CA ASP A 52 10.01 15.49 9.00
C ASP A 52 11.31 14.79 8.55
N GLU A 53 12.36 14.90 9.36
CA GLU A 53 13.63 14.21 9.15
C GLU A 53 13.47 12.69 9.22
N ASN A 54 12.82 12.18 10.25
CA ASN A 54 12.63 10.75 10.44
C ASN A 54 11.69 10.14 9.39
N LEU A 55 10.61 10.84 9.02
CA LEU A 55 9.69 10.37 7.98
C LEU A 55 10.41 10.18 6.63
N THR A 56 11.36 11.07 6.33
CA THR A 56 12.09 11.03 5.06
C THR A 56 13.22 9.99 5.07
N ASN A 57 14.02 10.00 6.15
CA ASN A 57 15.28 9.27 6.19
C ASN A 57 15.17 7.92 6.89
N ASN A 58 14.23 7.78 7.82
CA ASN A 58 14.25 6.70 8.80
C ASN A 58 13.04 5.77 8.74
N LEU A 59 11.87 6.30 8.41
CA LEU A 59 10.63 5.55 8.32
C LEU A 59 10.32 5.17 6.86
N SER A 60 9.34 4.29 6.72
CA SER A 60 8.89 3.78 5.43
C SER A 60 8.04 4.82 4.68
N ALA A 61 7.91 4.66 3.35
CA ALA A 61 7.05 5.50 2.53
C ALA A 61 5.57 5.42 2.94
N GLU A 62 5.16 4.24 3.43
CA GLU A 62 3.82 3.99 3.96
C GLU A 62 3.60 4.80 5.25
N ILE A 63 4.52 4.74 6.22
CA ILE A 63 4.42 5.53 7.46
C ILE A 63 4.44 7.03 7.15
N HIS A 64 5.34 7.46 6.25
CA HIS A 64 5.41 8.86 5.82
C HIS A 64 4.08 9.33 5.22
N SER A 65 3.52 8.58 4.27
CA SER A 65 2.25 8.95 3.64
C SER A 65 1.07 8.94 4.60
N LEU A 66 0.95 7.93 5.45
CA LEU A 66 -0.10 7.87 6.47
C LEU A 66 -0.05 9.06 7.42
N VAL A 67 1.14 9.46 7.88
CA VAL A 67 1.31 10.65 8.73
C VAL A 67 0.87 11.93 8.01
N ARG A 68 1.20 12.09 6.72
CA ARG A 68 0.80 13.29 5.95
C ARG A 68 -0.69 13.32 5.63
N ILE A 69 -1.34 12.16 5.50
CA ILE A 69 -2.80 12.03 5.41
C ILE A 69 -3.47 12.48 6.73
N GLY A 70 -2.73 12.51 7.84
CA GLY A 70 -3.25 12.92 9.14
C GLY A 70 -4.08 11.81 9.79
N ILE A 71 -3.57 10.58 9.79
CA ILE A 71 -4.18 9.48 10.52
C ILE A 71 -4.16 9.75 12.03
N ASP A 72 -5.16 9.21 12.72
CA ASP A 72 -5.23 9.18 14.18
C ASP A 72 -5.60 7.78 14.70
N LYS A 73 -5.57 7.63 16.02
CA LYS A 73 -5.79 6.33 16.68
C LYS A 73 -7.18 5.71 16.49
N ARG A 74 -8.14 6.42 15.90
CA ARG A 74 -9.50 5.92 15.61
C ARG A 74 -9.67 5.46 14.17
N ASP A 75 -8.65 5.67 13.34
CA ASP A 75 -8.69 5.31 11.93
C ASP A 75 -8.41 3.83 11.71
N ARG A 76 -8.80 3.36 10.53
CA ARG A 76 -8.53 2.01 10.05
C ARG A 76 -7.51 2.04 8.92
N ILE A 77 -6.51 1.19 8.98
CA ILE A 77 -5.48 1.05 7.97
C ILE A 77 -5.52 -0.37 7.39
N LEU A 78 -5.77 -0.49 6.09
CA LEU A 78 -5.67 -1.74 5.36
C LEU A 78 -4.35 -1.74 4.58
N LEU A 79 -3.39 -2.55 5.03
CA LEU A 79 -2.07 -2.69 4.42
C LEU A 79 -2.10 -3.85 3.42
N PHE A 80 -2.13 -3.52 2.13
CA PHE A 80 -2.11 -4.50 1.04
C PHE A 80 -0.67 -4.82 0.65
N ALA A 81 -0.18 -5.97 1.08
CA ALA A 81 1.17 -6.43 0.83
C ALA A 81 1.26 -7.24 -0.48
N SER A 82 2.46 -7.31 -1.05
CA SER A 82 2.74 -8.35 -2.06
C SER A 82 2.59 -9.74 -1.44
N GLU A 83 2.31 -10.74 -2.28
CA GLU A 83 2.28 -12.15 -1.87
C GLU A 83 3.67 -12.66 -1.45
N THR A 84 4.73 -11.92 -1.80
CA THR A 84 6.11 -12.31 -1.50
C THR A 84 6.41 -12.17 0.00
N THR A 85 7.25 -13.07 0.53
CA THR A 85 7.56 -13.12 1.97
C THR A 85 8.23 -11.85 2.48
N ASP A 86 9.05 -11.20 1.67
CA ASP A 86 9.71 -9.94 1.98
C ASP A 86 8.74 -8.75 2.05
N GLY A 87 7.80 -8.66 1.12
CA GLY A 87 6.80 -7.59 1.14
C GLY A 87 5.77 -7.76 2.25
N HIS A 88 5.32 -8.99 2.51
CA HIS A 88 4.46 -9.28 3.66
C HIS A 88 5.18 -9.03 5.00
N CYS A 89 6.48 -9.34 5.09
CA CYS A 89 7.30 -8.99 6.26
C CYS A 89 7.35 -7.47 6.48
N CYS A 90 7.52 -6.68 5.41
CA CYS A 90 7.53 -5.21 5.50
C CYS A 90 6.18 -4.67 5.98
N ALA A 91 5.07 -5.19 5.47
CA ALA A 91 3.74 -4.77 5.88
C ALA A 91 3.46 -5.06 7.36
N LEU A 92 3.85 -6.25 7.85
CA LEU A 92 3.74 -6.59 9.27
C LEU A 92 4.63 -5.71 10.17
N ALA A 93 5.81 -5.30 9.69
CA ALA A 93 6.67 -4.39 10.43
C ALA A 93 6.08 -2.97 10.51
N VAL A 94 5.47 -2.49 9.41
CA VAL A 94 4.73 -1.22 9.38
C VAL A 94 3.52 -1.29 10.32
N GLU A 95 2.74 -2.37 10.28
CA GLU A 95 1.61 -2.60 11.19
C GLU A 95 2.04 -2.46 12.66
N LYS A 96 3.12 -3.13 13.05
CA LYS A 96 3.67 -3.05 14.42
C LYS A 96 4.03 -1.62 14.81
N TYR A 97 4.64 -0.86 13.91
CA TYR A 97 4.98 0.54 14.18
C TYR A 97 3.74 1.41 14.37
N LEU A 98 2.73 1.25 13.51
CA LEU A 98 1.47 2.00 13.63
C LEU A 98 0.78 1.68 14.96
N GLN A 99 0.66 0.41 15.32
CA GLN A 99 0.07 -0.03 16.60
C GLN A 99 0.89 0.42 17.81
N HIS A 100 2.23 0.50 17.68
CA HIS A 100 3.10 1.01 18.73
C HIS A 100 2.92 2.52 18.97
N TYR A 101 2.80 3.31 17.90
CA TYR A 101 2.70 4.77 17.98
C TYR A 101 1.27 5.25 18.28
N TRP A 102 0.25 4.57 17.73
CA TRP A 102 -1.17 4.83 17.98
C TRP A 102 -1.84 3.59 18.58
N SER A 103 -1.90 3.51 19.90
CA SER A 103 -2.33 2.30 20.64
C SER A 103 -3.72 1.73 20.33
N GLU A 104 -4.63 2.53 19.75
CA GLU A 104 -6.02 2.14 19.45
C GLU A 104 -6.28 2.00 17.94
N ILE A 105 -5.28 2.22 17.09
CA ILE A 105 -5.45 2.20 15.63
C ILE A 105 -5.78 0.79 15.14
N ASP A 106 -6.80 0.69 14.28
CA ASP A 106 -7.20 -0.58 13.66
C ASP A 106 -6.35 -0.80 12.41
N VAL A 107 -5.44 -1.78 12.44
CA VAL A 107 -4.54 -2.07 11.31
C VAL A 107 -4.68 -3.52 10.92
N GLN A 108 -4.88 -3.76 9.64
CA GLN A 108 -5.02 -5.10 9.07
C GLN A 108 -4.04 -5.24 7.92
N THR A 109 -3.22 -6.28 7.97
CA THR A 109 -2.27 -6.61 6.90
C THR A 109 -2.78 -7.81 6.10
N GLU A 110 -2.91 -7.62 4.79
CA GLU A 110 -3.39 -8.66 3.87
C GLU A 110 -2.42 -8.84 2.69
N PRO A 111 -1.83 -10.03 2.49
CA PRO A 111 -1.08 -10.34 1.29
C PRO A 111 -2.05 -10.54 0.11
N ILE A 112 -1.84 -9.80 -0.98
CA ILE A 112 -2.69 -9.90 -2.16
C ILE A 112 -2.21 -11.04 -3.06
N SER A 113 -3.06 -12.05 -3.25
CA SER A 113 -2.76 -13.23 -4.06
C SER A 113 -2.33 -12.85 -5.48
N GLY A 114 -1.21 -13.41 -5.95
CA GLY A 114 -0.67 -13.15 -7.29
C GLY A 114 0.05 -11.81 -7.45
N LEU A 115 0.06 -10.94 -6.44
CA LEU A 115 0.78 -9.67 -6.47
C LEU A 115 2.28 -9.90 -6.19
N GLN A 116 3.06 -10.13 -7.25
CA GLN A 116 4.49 -10.45 -7.19
C GLN A 116 5.20 -10.09 -8.52
N VAL A 117 6.55 -10.04 -8.54
CA VAL A 117 7.33 -9.60 -9.73
C VAL A 117 8.04 -10.71 -10.51
N ASN A 118 8.00 -11.94 -10.02
CA ASN A 118 8.68 -13.08 -10.63
C ASN A 118 7.94 -13.65 -11.86
N ASN A 119 6.62 -13.49 -11.92
CA ASN A 119 5.77 -13.91 -13.03
C ASN A 119 4.87 -12.72 -13.46
N PRO A 120 5.23 -12.02 -14.55
CA PRO A 120 4.48 -10.86 -15.04
C PRO A 120 3.04 -11.16 -15.47
N GLU A 121 2.78 -12.37 -15.99
CA GLU A 121 1.44 -12.79 -16.41
C GLU A 121 0.53 -12.96 -15.18
N ARG A 122 1.03 -13.64 -14.15
CA ARG A 122 0.31 -13.80 -12.88
C ARG A 122 0.12 -12.46 -12.16
N PHE A 123 1.11 -11.56 -12.20
CA PHE A 123 0.96 -10.20 -11.68
C PHE A 123 -0.21 -9.49 -12.35
N ARG A 124 -0.28 -9.51 -13.69
CA ARG A 124 -1.30 -8.81 -14.47
C ARG A 124 -2.69 -9.44 -14.32
N ASN A 125 -2.78 -10.75 -14.52
CA ASN A 125 -4.05 -11.46 -14.66
C ASN A 125 -4.65 -11.89 -13.32
N GLN A 126 -3.85 -11.97 -12.25
CA GLN A 126 -4.30 -12.32 -10.91
C GLN A 126 -4.02 -11.20 -9.91
N GLY A 127 -2.76 -10.75 -9.78
CA GLY A 127 -2.34 -9.81 -8.73
C GLY A 127 -3.06 -8.46 -8.78
N VAL A 128 -3.05 -7.80 -9.94
CA VAL A 128 -3.73 -6.51 -10.15
C VAL A 128 -5.26 -6.68 -9.99
N VAL A 129 -5.82 -7.77 -10.52
CA VAL A 129 -7.26 -8.05 -10.44
C VAL A 129 -7.69 -8.23 -8.98
N GLU A 130 -6.96 -9.02 -8.20
CA GLU A 130 -7.28 -9.25 -6.79
C GLU A 130 -7.06 -7.99 -5.95
N PHE A 131 -6.02 -7.20 -6.24
CA PHE A 131 -5.82 -5.89 -5.60
C PHE A 131 -7.03 -4.97 -5.81
N VAL A 132 -7.47 -4.78 -7.05
CA VAL A 132 -8.61 -3.91 -7.38
C VAL A 132 -9.90 -4.45 -6.75
N LYS A 133 -10.09 -5.77 -6.75
CA LYS A 133 -11.26 -6.42 -6.14
C LYS A 133 -11.32 -6.21 -4.63
N GLN A 134 -10.22 -6.41 -3.90
CA GLN A 134 -10.18 -6.20 -2.46
C GLN A 134 -10.32 -4.72 -2.09
N ALA A 135 -9.67 -3.82 -2.84
CA ALA A 135 -9.84 -2.38 -2.65
C ALA A 135 -11.30 -1.95 -2.89
N SER A 136 -11.92 -2.46 -3.97
CA SER A 136 -13.34 -2.19 -4.26
C SER A 136 -14.25 -2.70 -3.17
N LYS A 137 -14.00 -3.91 -2.65
CA LYS A 137 -14.76 -4.47 -1.54
C LYS A 137 -14.66 -3.60 -0.29
N ALA A 138 -13.46 -3.16 0.09
CA ALA A 138 -13.27 -2.27 1.23
C ALA A 138 -13.98 -0.91 1.02
N ILE A 139 -13.94 -0.36 -0.19
CA ILE A 139 -14.71 0.86 -0.54
C ILE A 139 -16.22 0.64 -0.32
N ASP A 140 -16.75 -0.48 -0.80
CA ASP A 140 -18.17 -0.80 -0.69
C ASP A 140 -18.58 -1.08 0.79
N ASP A 141 -17.70 -1.71 1.58
CA ASP A 141 -17.95 -2.06 2.99
C ASP A 141 -17.89 -0.83 3.92
N TYR A 142 -17.02 0.15 3.66
CA TYR A 142 -16.79 1.32 4.54
C TYR A 142 -17.37 2.65 4.02
N GLY A 143 -17.80 2.68 2.75
CA GLY A 143 -18.35 3.84 2.08
C GLY A 143 -17.28 4.77 1.52
N ASN A 144 -17.44 5.17 0.25
CA ASN A 144 -16.47 5.99 -0.50
C ASN A 144 -16.05 7.29 0.21
N MET A 145 -16.97 7.98 0.87
CA MET A 145 -16.70 9.23 1.61
C MET A 145 -15.79 9.04 2.84
N ASN A 146 -15.65 7.81 3.33
CA ASN A 146 -14.81 7.48 4.49
C ASN A 146 -13.51 6.77 4.09
N VAL A 147 -13.29 6.51 2.81
CA VAL A 147 -12.14 5.76 2.32
C VAL A 147 -11.14 6.68 1.61
N ILE A 148 -9.86 6.45 1.86
CA ILE A 148 -8.75 7.08 1.15
C ILE A 148 -7.87 5.99 0.55
N LEU A 149 -7.63 6.07 -0.75
CA LEU A 149 -6.67 5.23 -1.45
C LEU A 149 -5.28 5.87 -1.37
N ASN A 150 -4.29 5.10 -0.92
CA ASN A 150 -2.90 5.55 -0.78
C ASN A 150 -1.95 4.61 -1.55
N PRO A 151 -1.65 4.90 -2.83
CA PRO A 151 -0.74 4.09 -3.63
C PRO A 151 0.73 4.51 -3.47
N THR A 152 1.11 5.19 -2.38
CA THR A 152 2.48 5.69 -2.19
C THR A 152 3.51 4.56 -2.05
N GLY A 153 3.15 3.49 -1.34
CA GLY A 153 3.99 2.31 -1.18
C GLY A 153 3.72 1.23 -2.22
N GLY A 154 4.62 0.25 -2.32
CA GLY A 154 4.41 -0.94 -3.15
C GLY A 154 4.85 -0.81 -4.60
N TYR A 155 4.25 -1.64 -5.47
CA TYR A 155 4.59 -1.67 -6.88
C TYR A 155 4.06 -0.43 -7.59
N LYS A 156 4.95 0.35 -8.21
CA LYS A 156 4.59 1.54 -9.01
C LYS A 156 3.55 1.24 -10.10
N ALA A 157 3.52 0.01 -10.60
CA ALA A 157 2.53 -0.47 -11.57
C ALA A 157 1.08 -0.42 -11.03
N LEU A 158 0.86 -0.41 -9.71
CA LEU A 158 -0.47 -0.31 -9.09
C LEU A 158 -1.02 1.11 -9.01
N VAL A 159 -0.15 2.13 -9.06
CA VAL A 159 -0.56 3.54 -9.00
C VAL A 159 -1.66 3.87 -10.01
N PRO A 160 -1.52 3.59 -11.32
CA PRO A 160 -2.57 3.92 -12.30
C PRO A 160 -3.89 3.19 -12.03
N TYR A 161 -3.85 1.93 -11.58
CA TYR A 161 -5.07 1.18 -11.25
C TYR A 161 -5.77 1.73 -10.01
N THR A 162 -5.00 2.14 -9.00
CA THR A 162 -5.52 2.73 -7.76
C THR A 162 -6.15 4.09 -8.03
N VAL A 163 -5.49 4.93 -8.82
CA VAL A 163 -6.02 6.24 -9.22
C VAL A 163 -7.29 6.10 -10.05
N LEU A 164 -7.29 5.19 -11.03
CA LEU A 164 -8.48 4.94 -11.85
C LEU A 164 -9.64 4.41 -11.00
N LEU A 165 -9.38 3.51 -10.05
CA LEU A 165 -10.39 3.03 -9.12
C LEU A 165 -10.98 4.18 -8.29
N GLY A 166 -10.12 5.07 -7.78
CA GLY A 166 -10.55 6.28 -7.06
C GLY A 166 -11.47 7.17 -7.89
N MET A 167 -11.11 7.40 -9.16
CA MET A 167 -11.96 8.16 -10.10
C MET A 167 -13.31 7.48 -10.35
N LEU A 168 -13.32 6.16 -10.59
CA LEU A 168 -14.55 5.41 -10.91
C LEU A 168 -15.50 5.24 -9.72
N LYS A 169 -14.95 5.15 -8.50
CA LYS A 169 -15.71 4.95 -7.26
C LYS A 169 -15.96 6.25 -6.49
N GLU A 170 -15.50 7.38 -7.02
CA GLU A 170 -15.55 8.69 -6.37
C GLU A 170 -14.93 8.66 -4.95
N VAL A 171 -13.76 8.03 -4.86
CA VAL A 171 -12.99 7.85 -3.61
C VAL A 171 -11.75 8.73 -3.67
N LYS A 172 -11.44 9.38 -2.54
CA LYS A 172 -10.23 10.21 -2.42
C LYS A 172 -8.97 9.36 -2.63
N CYS A 173 -8.05 9.87 -3.45
CA CYS A 173 -6.74 9.25 -3.67
C CYS A 173 -5.64 10.22 -3.26
N ASP A 174 -4.92 9.86 -2.21
CA ASP A 174 -3.86 10.65 -1.61
C ASP A 174 -2.51 10.01 -1.93
N TYR A 175 -1.69 10.73 -2.70
CA TYR A 175 -0.39 10.25 -3.15
C TYR A 175 0.72 11.22 -2.76
N ILE A 176 1.84 10.70 -2.24
CA ILE A 176 3.07 11.48 -2.07
C ILE A 176 3.98 11.23 -3.27
N PHE A 177 4.27 12.29 -4.02
CA PHE A 177 5.25 12.24 -5.10
C PHE A 177 6.66 12.03 -4.53
N GLU A 178 7.43 11.12 -5.13
CA GLU A 178 8.76 10.76 -4.63
C GLU A 178 9.64 11.99 -4.39
N ARG A 179 10.17 12.14 -3.16
CA ARG A 179 10.97 13.28 -2.65
C ARG A 179 10.20 14.57 -2.35
N SER A 180 8.86 14.56 -2.41
CA SER A 180 8.00 15.66 -1.96
C SER A 180 7.50 15.42 -0.54
N THR A 181 7.22 16.50 0.20
CA THR A 181 6.45 16.46 1.45
C THR A 181 4.96 16.72 1.23
N SER A 182 4.58 17.16 0.04
CA SER A 182 3.21 17.57 -0.29
C SER A 182 2.34 16.37 -0.64
N LEU A 183 1.22 16.26 0.05
CA LEU A 183 0.13 15.36 -0.29
C LEU A 183 -0.56 15.87 -1.55
N LEU A 184 -0.65 15.02 -2.58
CA LEU A 184 -1.43 15.31 -3.78
C LEU A 184 -2.76 14.59 -3.66
N GLU A 185 -3.83 15.34 -3.44
CA GLU A 185 -5.19 14.85 -3.64
C GLU A 185 -5.47 14.89 -5.14
N LEU A 186 -5.64 13.71 -5.74
CA LEU A 186 -5.94 13.60 -7.16
C LEU A 186 -7.44 13.87 -7.36
N PRO A 187 -7.83 14.96 -8.06
CA PRO A 187 -9.23 15.31 -8.21
C PRO A 187 -9.95 14.20 -8.97
N PRO A 188 -11.17 13.81 -8.54
CA PRO A 188 -11.98 12.90 -9.33
C PRO A 188 -12.31 13.59 -10.66
N LEU A 189 -11.74 13.09 -11.74
CA LEU A 189 -12.14 13.51 -13.08
C LEU A 189 -13.37 12.69 -13.48
N PRO A 190 -14.41 13.29 -14.07
CA PRO A 190 -15.54 12.55 -14.60
C PRO A 190 -15.03 11.73 -15.80
N VAL A 191 -14.72 10.46 -15.54
CA VAL A 191 -14.29 9.49 -16.56
C VAL A 191 -15.48 8.62 -16.90
N GLU A 192 -16.07 8.84 -18.08
CA GLU A 192 -16.95 7.85 -18.68
C GLU A 192 -16.13 6.85 -19.50
N PHE A 193 -16.24 5.56 -19.16
CA PHE A 193 -15.77 4.52 -20.09
C PHE A 193 -16.66 4.55 -21.33
N LYS A 194 -16.10 4.99 -22.47
CA LYS A 194 -16.75 4.84 -23.77
C LYS A 194 -16.80 3.35 -24.16
N ARG A 195 -17.75 2.61 -23.58
CA ARG A 195 -17.96 1.18 -23.82
C ARG A 195 -18.03 0.86 -25.31
N SER A 196 -18.60 1.75 -26.11
CA SER A 196 -18.64 1.62 -27.58
C SER A 196 -17.26 1.54 -28.22
N GLN A 197 -16.26 2.28 -27.72
CA GLN A 197 -14.89 2.16 -28.22
C GLN A 197 -14.18 0.93 -27.69
N PHE A 198 -14.48 0.51 -26.46
CA PHE A 198 -13.94 -0.74 -25.93
C PHE A 198 -14.41 -1.94 -26.77
N GLU A 199 -15.69 -2.00 -27.10
CA GLU A 199 -16.25 -3.03 -28.00
C GLU A 199 -15.69 -2.92 -29.42
N ALA A 200 -15.55 -1.72 -29.98
CA ALA A 200 -15.01 -1.52 -31.33
C ALA A 200 -13.55 -1.97 -31.49
N TYR A 201 -12.79 -2.00 -30.39
CA TYR A 201 -11.38 -2.40 -30.36
C TYR A 201 -11.14 -3.61 -29.47
N LYS A 202 -12.17 -4.40 -29.19
CA LYS A 202 -12.12 -5.56 -28.30
C LYS A 202 -11.01 -6.54 -28.68
N ASP A 203 -10.86 -6.79 -29.98
CA ASP A 203 -9.83 -7.68 -30.55
C ASP A 203 -8.38 -7.16 -30.35
N ILE A 204 -8.21 -5.87 -30.03
CA ILE A 204 -6.92 -5.26 -29.70
C ILE A 204 -6.62 -5.39 -28.21
N PHE A 205 -7.66 -5.33 -27.36
CA PHE A 205 -7.52 -5.30 -25.90
C PHE A 205 -7.59 -6.69 -25.23
N GLU A 206 -8.27 -7.66 -25.83
CA GLU A 206 -8.52 -9.00 -25.24
C GLU A 206 -7.66 -10.12 -25.86
N LYS A 207 -6.50 -9.80 -26.45
CA LYS A 207 -5.56 -10.82 -26.94
C LYS A 207 -4.98 -11.69 -25.82
#